data_AF-A0A2V9Z0K4-F1
#
_entry.id   AF-A0A2V9Z0K4-F1
#
_cell.length_a   1.000
_cell.length_b   1.000
_cell.length_c   1.000
_cell.angle_alpha   90.00
_cell.angle_beta   90.00
_cell.angle_gamma   90.00
#
_symmetry.space_group_name_H-M   'P 1'
#
loop_
_entity.id
_entity.type
_entity.pdbx_description
1 polymer ?
#
loop_
_entity_poly.entity_id
_entity_poly.type
_entity_poly.pdbx_seq_one_letter_code
_entity_poly.pdbx_strand_id
1 'polypeptide(L)'
;MRIMGGNDCSPNTVWVDSPPLQWDHWYEVLLHIKWDPANGIVEWYLDNFNTPYYSNLNIPTLYTRPAGYVNPSYTSLTLAHYRWHATWNSTIYLGPLVVGSTKSSVLNAF
;
A
#
# COMPACT_ATOMS: atom_id res chain seq x y z
N MET A 1 -2.09 3.09 7.05
CA MET A 1 -1.19 3.00 5.88
C MET A 1 -0.18 4.15 5.89
N ARG A 2 1.09 3.85 5.63
CA ARG A 2 2.15 4.87 5.46
C ARG A 2 2.52 4.92 3.98
N ILE A 3 2.42 6.11 3.37
CA ILE A 3 2.78 6.34 1.96
C ILE A 3 3.98 7.28 1.94
N MET A 4 5.01 6.91 1.19
CA MET A 4 6.23 7.72 1.09
C MET A 4 6.81 7.70 -0.32
N GLY A 5 7.41 8.82 -0.70
CA GLY A 5 8.08 8.98 -1.98
C GLY A 5 8.71 10.37 -2.11
N GLY A 6 9.12 10.73 -3.33
CA GLY A 6 9.79 11.98 -3.64
C GLY A 6 11.30 11.87 -3.43
N ASN A 7 11.97 12.96 -3.08
CA ASN A 7 13.41 12.94 -2.84
C ASN A 7 13.74 12.02 -1.65
N ASP A 8 14.56 10.99 -1.86
CA ASP A 8 14.90 10.02 -0.81
C ASP A 8 15.58 10.63 0.43
N CYS A 9 16.31 11.74 0.26
CA CYS A 9 16.99 12.46 1.33
C CYS A 9 16.04 13.38 2.12
N SER A 10 14.85 13.67 1.59
CA SER A 10 13.82 14.48 2.26
C SER A 10 12.43 14.05 1.76
N PRO A 11 11.97 12.85 2.18
CA PRO A 11 10.80 12.23 1.57
C PRO A 11 9.50 12.90 2.02
N ASN A 12 8.52 12.94 1.12
CA ASN A 12 7.15 13.23 1.49
C ASN A 12 6.56 12.01 2.20
N THR A 13 5.91 12.21 3.34
CA THR A 13 5.29 11.15 4.12
C THR A 13 3.85 11.49 4.42
N VAL A 14 2.94 10.57 4.09
CA VAL A 14 1.53 10.65 4.47
C VAL A 14 1.17 9.44 5.33
N TRP A 15 0.55 9.72 6.47
CA TRP A 15 -0.02 8.72 7.36
C TRP A 15 -1.53 8.74 7.20
N VAL A 16 -2.09 7.56 6.96
CA VAL A 16 -3.54 7.34 6.87
C VAL A 16 -3.89 6.34 7.95
N ASP A 17 -4.69 6.74 8.93
CA ASP A 17 -5.17 5.81 9.94
C ASP A 17 -6.13 4.79 9.33
N SER A 18 -6.08 3.57 9.83
CA SER A 18 -7.08 2.57 9.45
C SER A 18 -8.39 2.82 10.19
N PRO A 19 -9.53 2.37 9.65
CA PRO A 19 -10.71 2.23 10.49
C PRO A 19 -10.41 1.22 11.62
N PRO A 20 -11.17 1.26 12.72
CA PRO A 20 -11.08 0.24 13.76
C PRO A 20 -11.30 -1.17 13.17
N LEU A 21 -10.35 -2.08 13.41
CA LEU A 21 -10.44 -3.47 12.97
C LEU A 21 -10.84 -4.37 14.14
N GLN A 22 -11.56 -5.44 13.82
CA GLN A 22 -11.99 -6.48 14.74
C GLN A 22 -11.02 -7.66 14.69
N TRP A 23 -10.85 -8.31 15.84
CA TRP A 23 -10.14 -9.59 15.92
C TRP A 23 -10.97 -10.69 15.26
N ASP A 24 -10.28 -11.71 14.75
CA ASP A 24 -10.89 -12.91 14.17
C ASP A 24 -11.90 -12.64 13.03
N HIS A 25 -11.63 -11.61 12.24
CA HIS A 25 -12.45 -11.19 11.11
C HIS A 25 -11.63 -11.19 9.81
N TRP A 26 -12.25 -11.64 8.72
CA TRP A 26 -11.68 -11.52 7.38
C TRP A 26 -11.97 -10.15 6.81
N TYR A 27 -10.92 -9.48 6.32
CA TYR A 27 -11.04 -8.21 5.63
C TYR A 27 -10.61 -8.38 4.18
N GLU A 28 -11.37 -7.78 3.28
CA GLU A 28 -10.99 -7.70 1.88
C GLU A 28 -10.35 -6.34 1.59
N VAL A 29 -9.10 -6.36 1.13
CA VAL A 29 -8.33 -5.14 0.87
C VAL A 29 -7.93 -5.06 -0.59
N LEU A 30 -8.22 -3.92 -1.22
CA LEU A 30 -7.71 -3.58 -2.54
C LEU A 30 -6.87 -2.31 -2.45
N LEU A 31 -5.67 -2.36 -3.00
CA LEU A 31 -4.80 -1.20 -3.18
C LEU A 31 -4.64 -0.93 -4.68
N HIS A 32 -4.94 0.29 -5.09
CA HIS A 32 -4.66 0.78 -6.44
C HIS A 32 -3.57 1.84 -6.35
N ILE A 33 -2.40 1.51 -6.90
CA ILE A 33 -1.21 2.35 -6.73
C ILE A 33 -0.59 2.63 -8.10
N LYS A 34 -0.40 3.92 -8.40
CA LYS A 34 0.51 4.37 -9.46
C LYS A 34 1.83 4.72 -8.81
N TRP A 35 2.88 3.97 -9.17
CA TRP A 35 4.25 4.22 -8.74
C TRP A 35 4.86 5.36 -9.56
N ASP A 36 4.99 6.53 -8.96
CA ASP A 36 5.49 7.75 -9.62
C ASP A 36 6.15 8.67 -8.57
N PRO A 37 7.33 9.25 -8.85
CA PRO A 37 8.05 10.07 -7.89
C PRO A 37 7.51 11.50 -7.73
N ALA A 38 6.53 11.92 -8.54
CA ALA A 38 5.93 13.25 -8.47
C ALA A 38 4.40 13.19 -8.41
N ASN A 39 3.77 12.43 -9.31
CA ASN A 39 2.33 12.39 -9.53
C ASN A 39 1.79 10.97 -9.32
N GLY A 40 2.09 10.41 -8.15
CA GLY A 40 1.64 9.08 -7.75
C GLY A 40 0.18 9.09 -7.32
N ILE A 41 -0.39 7.90 -7.33
CA ILE A 41 -1.77 7.65 -6.94
C ILE A 41 -1.72 6.56 -5.88
N VAL A 42 -2.46 6.74 -4.79
CA VAL A 42 -2.77 5.68 -3.84
C VAL A 42 -4.25 5.72 -3.53
N GLU A 43 -4.92 4.62 -3.79
CA GLU A 43 -6.28 4.37 -3.35
C GLU A 43 -6.32 3.08 -2.54
N TRP A 44 -7.04 3.13 -1.43
CA TRP A 44 -7.23 2.01 -0.53
C TRP A 44 -8.73 1.77 -0.35
N TYR A 45 -9.15 0.55 -0.64
CA TYR A 45 -10.50 0.05 -0.42
C TYR A 45 -10.49 -1.07 0.63
N LEU A 46 -11.54 -1.11 1.46
CA LEU A 46 -11.71 -2.09 2.53
C LEU A 46 -13.17 -2.58 2.52
N ASP A 47 -13.38 -3.89 2.35
CA ASP A 47 -14.65 -4.65 2.29
C ASP A 47 -15.67 -4.22 1.23
N ASN A 48 -15.63 -2.96 0.79
CA ASN A 48 -16.41 -2.40 -0.31
C ASN A 48 -15.47 -1.79 -1.33
N PHE A 49 -15.43 -2.38 -2.52
CA PHE A 49 -14.56 -1.92 -3.60
C PHE A 49 -15.16 -0.81 -4.45
N ASN A 50 -16.39 -0.36 -4.23
CA ASN A 50 -16.99 0.69 -5.05
C ASN A 50 -16.47 2.08 -4.68
N THR A 51 -16.17 2.30 -3.41
CA THR A 51 -15.72 3.60 -2.90
C THR A 51 -14.42 3.41 -2.12
N PRO A 52 -13.35 4.15 -2.45
CA PRO A 52 -12.12 4.04 -1.67
C PRO A 52 -12.37 4.58 -0.25
N TYR A 53 -11.83 3.88 0.74
CA TYR A 53 -11.70 4.41 2.10
C TYR A 53 -10.75 5.62 2.13
N TYR A 54 -9.68 5.56 1.32
CA TYR A 54 -8.73 6.65 1.13
C TYR A 54 -8.37 6.76 -0.35
N SER A 55 -8.35 7.98 -0.88
CA SER A 55 -7.84 8.26 -2.22
C SER A 55 -7.01 9.53 -2.19
N ASN A 56 -5.81 9.46 -2.76
CA ASN A 56 -4.97 10.62 -3.02
C ASN A 56 -4.30 10.45 -4.38
N LEU A 57 -4.65 11.37 -5.29
CA LEU A 57 -4.26 11.29 -6.70
C LEU A 57 -3.02 12.14 -7.04
N ASN A 58 -2.38 12.76 -6.04
CA ASN A 58 -1.25 13.65 -6.30
C ASN A 58 -0.23 13.64 -5.15
N ILE A 59 0.29 12.46 -4.83
CA ILE A 59 1.41 12.31 -3.90
C ILE A 59 2.53 11.48 -4.52
N PRO A 60 3.80 11.81 -4.28
CA PRO A 60 4.90 10.93 -4.62
C PRO A 60 4.76 9.55 -3.93
N THR A 61 4.86 8.48 -4.72
CA THR A 61 4.77 7.07 -4.26
C THR A 61 6.04 6.27 -4.57
N LEU A 62 6.98 6.86 -5.31
CA LEU A 62 8.32 6.34 -5.52
C LEU A 62 9.36 7.34 -5.04
N TYR A 63 10.50 6.85 -4.59
CA TYR A 63 11.64 7.72 -4.36
C TYR A 63 12.41 8.01 -5.65
N THR A 64 12.75 9.27 -5.85
CA THR A 64 13.88 9.70 -6.67
C THR A 64 15.16 9.59 -5.85
N ARG A 65 16.18 8.97 -6.44
CA ARG A 65 17.49 8.79 -5.81
C ARG A 65 18.56 9.66 -6.48
N PRO A 66 19.65 10.01 -5.77
CA PRO A 66 20.78 10.72 -6.35
C PRO A 66 21.39 9.99 -7.55
N ALA A 67 22.12 10.73 -8.39
CA ALA A 67 22.84 10.17 -9.51
C ALA A 67 23.79 9.04 -9.05
N GLY A 68 23.87 7.96 -9.83
CA GLY A 68 24.67 6.76 -9.50
C GLY A 68 23.88 5.65 -8.78
N TYR A 69 22.66 5.93 -8.32
CA TYR A 69 21.71 4.91 -7.85
C TYR A 69 20.66 4.60 -8.94
N VAL A 70 20.08 3.40 -8.87
CA VAL A 70 18.94 3.06 -9.73
C VAL A 70 17.77 3.97 -9.38
N ASN A 71 17.25 4.68 -10.40
CA ASN A 71 16.19 5.66 -10.28
C ASN A 71 15.18 5.46 -11.44
N PRO A 72 13.86 5.38 -11.17
CA PRO A 72 13.26 5.38 -9.83
C PRO A 72 13.53 4.08 -9.06
N SER A 73 13.27 4.12 -7.75
CA SER A 73 13.47 2.97 -6.86
C SER A 73 12.71 1.72 -7.33
N TYR A 74 13.29 0.54 -7.08
CA TYR A 74 12.59 -0.73 -7.24
C TYR A 74 11.39 -0.84 -6.29
N THR A 75 10.35 -1.51 -6.75
CA THR A 75 9.18 -1.86 -5.94
C THR A 75 9.17 -3.36 -5.66
N SER A 76 8.80 -3.73 -4.44
CA SER A 76 8.58 -5.10 -4.04
C SER A 76 7.33 -5.16 -3.18
N LEU A 77 6.49 -6.17 -3.41
CA LEU A 77 5.37 -6.46 -2.54
C LEU A 77 5.81 -7.45 -1.46
N THR A 78 5.59 -7.09 -0.20
CA THR A 78 5.83 -7.99 0.94
C THR A 78 4.63 -7.95 1.86
N LEU A 79 4.02 -9.11 2.09
CA LEU A 79 2.99 -9.27 3.11
C LEU A 79 3.67 -9.68 4.41
N ALA A 80 3.97 -8.68 5.25
CA ALA A 80 4.71 -8.89 6.47
C ALA A 80 3.80 -8.81 7.70
N HIS A 81 3.95 -9.78 8.60
CA HIS A 81 3.44 -9.68 9.96
C HIS A 81 4.53 -9.05 10.86
N TYR A 82 4.81 -7.77 10.63
CA TYR A 82 5.82 -7.04 11.38
C TYR A 82 5.20 -6.41 12.64
N ARG A 83 5.76 -6.72 13.81
CA ARG A 83 5.16 -6.40 15.11
C ARG A 83 5.96 -5.44 15.97
N TRP A 84 7.06 -4.91 15.43
CA TRP A 84 7.97 -3.96 16.08
C TRP A 84 8.42 -4.41 17.49
N HIS A 85 7.68 -4.09 18.56
CA HIS A 85 7.97 -4.44 19.96
C HIS A 85 6.78 -5.13 20.68
N ALA A 86 5.76 -5.60 19.97
CA ALA A 86 4.62 -6.24 20.60
C ALA A 86 5.03 -7.54 21.34
N THR A 87 4.61 -7.68 22.60
CA THR A 87 5.05 -8.76 23.51
C THR A 87 4.06 -9.94 23.62
N TRP A 88 2.84 -9.80 23.11
CA TRP A 88 1.82 -10.86 23.06
C TRP A 88 2.01 -11.71 21.81
N ASN A 89 1.42 -12.90 21.72
CA ASN A 89 1.45 -13.74 20.51
C ASN A 89 0.31 -13.37 19.56
N SER A 90 0.54 -13.50 18.24
CA SER A 90 -0.51 -13.33 17.24
C SER A 90 -0.20 -14.08 15.96
N THR A 91 -1.24 -14.27 15.16
CA THR A 91 -1.18 -14.88 13.83
C THR A 91 -2.01 -14.02 12.89
N ILE A 92 -1.52 -13.83 11.67
CA ILE A 92 -2.30 -13.24 10.57
C ILE A 92 -2.41 -14.31 9.49
N TYR A 93 -3.63 -14.55 9.04
CA TYR A 93 -3.90 -15.37 7.87
C TYR A 93 -4.05 -14.45 6.65
N LEU A 94 -3.55 -14.90 5.52
CA LEU A 94 -3.54 -14.13 4.28
C LEU A 94 -4.04 -15.01 3.15
N GLY A 95 -4.92 -14.48 2.30
CA GLY A 95 -5.28 -15.10 1.05
C GLY A 95 -6.58 -14.58 0.46
N PRO A 96 -6.84 -14.89 -0.83
CA PRO A 96 -5.83 -14.98 -1.88
C PRO A 96 -5.16 -13.61 -2.12
N LEU A 97 -3.94 -13.61 -2.70
CA LEU A 97 -3.26 -12.38 -3.12
C LEU A 97 -3.14 -12.36 -4.64
N VAL A 98 -3.60 -11.27 -5.27
CA VAL A 98 -3.48 -11.05 -6.71
C VAL A 98 -2.93 -9.65 -6.96
N VAL A 99 -2.01 -9.57 -7.91
CA VAL A 99 -1.47 -8.31 -8.42
C VAL A 99 -1.81 -8.24 -9.91
N GLY A 100 -2.49 -7.18 -10.30
CA GLY A 100 -2.90 -6.94 -11.68
C GLY A 100 -2.78 -5.46 -12.03
N SER A 101 -2.76 -5.18 -13.32
CA SER A 101 -2.69 -3.79 -13.83
C SER A 101 -4.04 -3.09 -13.84
N THR A 102 -5.13 -3.81 -13.59
CA THR A 102 -6.49 -3.24 -13.53
C THR A 102 -7.27 -3.81 -12.35
N LYS A 103 -8.21 -3.01 -11.83
CA LYS A 103 -9.14 -3.45 -10.79
C LYS A 103 -9.91 -4.71 -11.20
N SER A 104 -10.42 -4.75 -12.43
CA SER A 104 -11.16 -5.93 -12.94
C SER A 104 -10.31 -7.20 -12.93
N SER A 105 -9.02 -7.12 -13.28
CA SER A 105 -8.13 -8.29 -13.27
C SER A 105 -7.83 -8.84 -11.88
N VAL A 106 -7.98 -8.03 -10.83
CA VAL A 106 -7.79 -8.46 -9.43
C VAL A 106 -9.08 -9.03 -8.85
N LEU A 107 -10.22 -8.38 -9.13
CA LEU A 107 -11.51 -8.75 -8.55
C LEU A 107 -12.15 -10.00 -9.19
N ASN A 108 -11.81 -10.32 -10.45
CA ASN A 108 -12.34 -11.48 -11.16
C ASN A 108 -11.33 -12.65 -11.25
N ALA A 109 -10.32 -12.67 -10.38
CA ALA A 109 -9.23 -13.63 -10.47
C ALA A 109 -9.60 -15.05 -9.98
N PHE A 110 -10.76 -15.21 -9.32
CA PHE A 110 -11.24 -16.45 -8.73
C PHE A 110 -12.74 -16.64 -8.95
#